data_AF-A0A7W7QG83-F1
#
_entry.id   AF-A0A7W7QG83-F1
#
_cell.length_a   1.000
_cell.length_b   1.000
_cell.length_c   1.000
_cell.angle_alpha   90.00
_cell.angle_beta   90.00
_cell.angle_gamma   90.00
#
_symmetry.space_group_name_H-M   'P 1'
#
loop_
_entity.id
_entity.type
_entity.pdbx_description
1 polymer ?
#
loop_
_entity_poly.entity_id
_entity_poly.type
_entity_poly.pdbx_seq_one_letter_code
_entity_poly.pdbx_strand_id
1 'polypeptide(L)' 'MSPDLTGTTFHKSSLSSAEGGNCVEVATNLPGLVAVRDNKNLSGPALTFSTSGWDTFVDSVELGTFDF' A
#
# COMPACT_ATOMS: atom_id res chain seq x y z
N MET A 1 -14.88 -8.07 7.29
CA MET A 1 -15.30 -6.67 7.42
C MET A 1 -14.12 -5.83 6.98
N SER A 2 -14.18 -5.23 5.79
CA SER A 2 -13.08 -4.37 5.30
C SER A 2 -13.08 -3.08 6.11
N PRO A 3 -11.92 -2.54 6.52
CA PRO A 3 -11.86 -1.26 7.22
C PRO A 3 -12.47 -0.15 6.35
N ASP A 4 -13.13 0.83 6.97
CA ASP A 4 -13.62 2.01 6.26
C ASP A 4 -12.43 2.89 5.86
N LEU A 5 -12.27 3.10 4.55
CA LEU A 5 -11.16 3.88 3.99
C LEU A 5 -11.63 5.28 3.57
N THR A 6 -12.80 5.73 4.03
CA THR A 6 -13.34 7.05 3.69
C THR A 6 -12.47 8.14 4.35
N GLY A 7 -11.95 9.07 3.56
CA GLY A 7 -11.03 10.13 4.05
C GLY A 7 -9.54 9.75 4.05
N THR A 8 -9.20 8.58 3.51
CA THR A 8 -7.81 8.15 3.29
C THR A 8 -7.12 9.02 2.24
N THR A 9 -5.91 9.51 2.53
CA THR A 9 -5.07 10.24 1.57
C THR A 9 -4.04 9.29 0.99
N PHE A 10 -4.21 8.92 -0.27
CA PHE A 10 -3.30 8.04 -0.99
C PHE A 10 -2.14 8.84 -1.59
N HIS A 11 -0.92 8.38 -1.33
CA HIS A 11 0.31 8.90 -1.91
C HIS A 11 0.81 7.95 -2.99
N LYS A 12 1.08 8.49 -4.18
CA LYS A 12 1.61 7.74 -5.31
C LYS A 12 3.13 7.61 -5.17
N SER A 13 3.66 6.39 -5.39
CA SER A 13 5.11 6.18 -5.40
C SER A 13 5.78 6.92 -6.56
N SER A 14 6.93 7.55 -6.30
CA SER A 14 7.71 8.27 -7.32
C SER A 14 8.34 7.35 -8.38
N LEU A 15 8.36 6.03 -8.13
CA LEU A 15 8.83 5.00 -9.07
C LEU A 15 7.76 4.59 -10.10
N SER A 16 6.58 5.21 -10.06
CA SER A 16 5.49 5.03 -11.02
C SER A 16 5.88 5.67 -12.36
N SER A 17 6.51 4.92 -13.26
CA SER A 17 6.84 5.42 -14.61
C SER A 17 5.58 5.55 -15.47
N ALA A 18 5.56 6.56 -16.36
CA ALA A 18 4.46 6.81 -17.29
C ALA A 18 4.28 5.68 -18.33
N GLU A 19 5.29 4.84 -18.51
CA GLU A 19 5.28 3.68 -19.42
C GLU A 19 4.74 2.40 -18.76
N GLY A 20 3.64 2.52 -18.02
CA GLY A 20 2.71 1.40 -17.84
C GLY A 20 3.05 0.30 -16.82
N GLY A 21 4.06 0.43 -15.95
CA GLY A 21 4.42 -0.62 -14.98
C GLY A 21 4.12 -0.26 -13.52
N ASN A 22 3.01 -0.77 -12.97
CA ASN A 22 2.79 -0.99 -11.52
C ASN A 22 2.75 0.26 -10.61
N CYS A 23 1.77 1.16 -10.82
CA CYS A 23 1.56 2.31 -9.95
C CYS A 23 0.72 1.94 -8.72
N VAL A 24 1.39 1.55 -7.63
CA VAL A 24 0.74 1.40 -6.32
C VAL A 24 0.62 2.74 -5.61
N GLU A 25 -0.46 2.93 -4.86
CA GLU A 25 -0.63 4.06 -3.96
C GLU A 25 -0.78 3.55 -2.52
N VAL A 26 -0.13 4.24 -1.59
CA VAL A 26 -0.10 3.87 -0.18
C VAL A 26 -0.69 5.00 0.65
N ALA A 27 -1.47 4.63 1.67
CA ALA A 27 -1.98 5.58 2.64
C ALA A 27 -1.66 5.13 4.06
N THR A 28 -1.09 6.06 4.82
CA THR A 28 -0.62 5.87 6.19
C THR A 28 -1.33 6.80 7.17
N ASN A 29 -2.26 7.63 6.69
CA ASN A 29 -3.05 8.55 7.51
C ASN A 29 -4.24 7.87 8.23
N LEU A 30 -4.21 6.55 8.33
CA LEU A 30 -5.23 5.75 8.99
C LEU A 30 -4.69 5.29 10.36
N PRO A 31 -5.43 5.48 11.45
CA PRO A 31 -4.94 5.09 12.77
C PRO A 31 -4.74 3.58 12.85
N GLY A 32 -3.48 3.16 12.99
CA GLY A 32 -3.08 1.76 13.14
C GLY A 32 -3.12 0.92 11.86
N LEU A 33 -3.39 1.54 10.70
CA LEU A 33 -3.52 0.84 9.42
C LEU A 33 -2.68 1.47 8.32
N VAL A 34 -2.21 0.62 7.43
CA VAL A 34 -1.65 1.02 6.13
C VAL A 34 -2.52 0.41 5.04
N ALA A 35 -2.98 1.24 4.10
CA ALA A 35 -3.77 0.80 2.96
C ALA A 35 -2.96 0.91 1.67
N VAL A 36 -2.99 -0.13 0.85
CA VAL A 36 -2.33 -0.17 -0.47
C VAL A 36 -3.38 -0.46 -1.53
N ARG A 37 -3.42 0.35 -2.58
CA ARG A 37 -4.30 0.14 -3.72
C ARG A 37 -3.56 0.26 -5.04
N ASP A 38 -4.14 -0.34 -6.07
CA ASP A 38 -3.69 -0.20 -7.45
C ASP A 38 -4.33 1.05 -8.07
N ASN A 39 -3.50 1.98 -8.56
CA ASN A 39 -4.00 3.22 -9.18
C ASN A 39 -4.74 2.97 -10.51
N LYS A 40 -4.57 1.79 -11.13
CA LYS A 40 -5.28 1.43 -12.37
C LYS A 40 -6.68 0.85 -12.07
N ASN A 41 -6.92 0.39 -10.85
CA ASN A 41 -8.19 -0.15 -10.40
C ASN A 41 -8.70 0.57 -9.15
N LEU A 42 -9.07 1.85 -9.30
CA LEU A 42 -9.58 2.69 -8.22
C LEU A 42 -10.88 2.16 -7.57
N SER A 43 -11.66 1.36 -8.32
CA SER A 43 -12.87 0.71 -7.82
C SER A 43 -12.60 -0.67 -7.20
N GLY A 44 -11.36 -1.15 -7.27
CA GLY A 44 -10.93 -2.43 -6.71
C GLY A 44 -10.70 -2.35 -5.20
N PRO A 45 -10.59 -3.51 -4.52
CA PRO A 45 -10.30 -3.56 -3.10
C PRO A 45 -8.87 -3.06 -2.82
N ALA A 46 -8.72 -2.27 -1.75
CA ALA A 46 -7.41 -1.96 -1.18
C ALA A 46 -6.99 -3.08 -0.21
N LEU A 47 -5.70 -3.43 -0.23
CA LEU A 47 -5.08 -4.28 0.79
C LEU A 47 -4.87 -3.44 2.05
N THR A 48 -5.11 -4.02 3.22
CA THR A 48 -4.92 -3.34 4.50
C THR A 48 -4.01 -4.15 5.40
N PHE A 49 -3.08 -3.46 6.03
CA PHE A 49 -2.08 -4.01 6.94
C PHE A 49 -2.17 -3.27 8.27
N SER A 50 -1.83 -3.92 9.39
CA SER A 50 -1.46 -3.15 10.59
C SER A 50 -0.18 -2.38 10.32
N THR A 51 0.04 -1.25 11.01
CA THR A 51 1.31 -0.51 10.92
C THR A 51 2.52 -1.39 11.20
N SER A 52 2.46 -2.20 12.27
CA SER A 52 3.56 -3.13 12.60
C SER A 52 3.80 -4.22 11.57
N GLY A 53 2.73 -4.72 10.94
CA GLY A 53 2.84 -5.72 9.88
C GLY A 53 3.41 -5.11 8.60
N TRP A 54 3.06 -3.86 8.30
CA TRP A 54 3.63 -3.09 7.21
C TRP A 54 5.14 -2.85 7.43
N ASP A 55 5.55 -2.42 8.62
CA ASP A 55 6.98 -2.21 8.93
C ASP A 55 7.78 -3.51 8.78
N THR A 56 7.27 -4.62 9.35
CA THR A 56 7.91 -5.95 9.23
C THR A 56 8.05 -6.39 7.76
N PHE A 57 7.03 -6.11 6.95
CA PHE A 57 7.04 -6.41 5.53
C PHE A 57 8.11 -5.60 4.80
N VAL A 58 8.16 -4.27 5.02
CA VAL A 58 9.16 -3.39 4.40
C VAL A 58 10.57 -3.80 4.80
N ASP A 59 10.80 -4.06 6.09
CA ASP A 59 12.10 -4.52 6.60
C ASP A 59 12.53 -5.83 5.94
N SER A 60 11.61 -6.78 5.78
CA SER A 60 11.89 -8.07 5.13
C SER A 60 12.21 -7.93 3.64
N VAL A 61 11.56 -6.99 2.95
CA VAL A 61 11.83 -6.67 1.54
C VAL A 61 13.21 -6.02 1.40
N GLU A 62 13.56 -5.07 2.28
CA GLU A 62 14.87 -4.40 2.27
C GLU A 62 16.02 -5.38 2.54
N LEU A 63 15.82 -6.31 3.46
CA LEU A 63 16.79 -7.36 3.79
C LEU A 63 16.87 -8.48 2.74
N GLY A 64 15.97 -8.49 1.75
CA GLY A 64 15.89 -9.56 0.75
C GLY A 64 15.48 -10.91 1.34
N THR A 65 14.87 -10.92 2.52
CA THR A 65 14.43 -12.12 3.23
C THR A 65 12.97 -12.45 3.01
N PHE A 66 12.27 -11.61 2.23
CA PHE A 66 10.89 -11.87 1.84
C PHE A 66 10.85 -12.88 0.70
N ASP A 67 10.76 -14.15 1.05
CA ASP A 67 10.51 -15.28 0.14
C ASP A 67 9.00 -15.47 -0.03
N PHE A 68 8.51 -15.54 -1.27
CA PHE A 68 7.10 -15.62 -1.64
C PHE A 68 6.73 -16.94 -2.32
#